data_AF-A0A7C1M7J5-F1
#
_entry.id   AF-A0A7C1M7J5-F1
#
_cell.length_a   1.000
_cell.length_b   1.000
_cell.length_c   1.000
_cell.angle_alpha   90.00
_cell.angle_beta   90.00
_cell.angle_gamma   90.00
#
_symmetry.space_group_name_H-M   'P 1'
#
loop_
_entity.id
_entity.type
_entity.pdbx_description
1 polymer ?
#
loop_
_entity_poly.entity_id
_entity_poly.type
_entity_poly.pdbx_seq_one_letter_code
_entity_poly.pdbx_strand_id
1 'polypeptide(L)'
;MADYSQLIMGEAIKEIDRRLVDKCPKYQRCSAPLCPLDPDIDKRFYIKGDPICSLPVEELIIILNRRFKKQYREFAKVCLEKEVRFRPFKAVQEKKKKHPKYEQLQMKIFTDMG
;
A
#
# COMPACT_ATOMS: atom_id res chain seq x y z
N MET A 1 -9.54 -34.13 6.42
CA MET A 1 -9.38 -33.34 7.66
C MET A 1 -8.97 -31.94 7.27
N ALA A 2 -9.73 -30.91 7.63
CA ALA A 2 -9.36 -29.52 7.34
C ALA A 2 -8.17 -29.13 8.22
N ASP A 3 -7.12 -28.55 7.63
CA ASP A 3 -5.94 -28.08 8.36
C ASP A 3 -6.26 -26.77 9.08
N TYR A 4 -6.77 -26.91 10.31
CA TYR A 4 -7.13 -25.79 11.19
C TYR A 4 -5.92 -24.90 11.54
N SER A 5 -4.68 -25.41 11.46
CA SER A 5 -3.48 -24.61 11.74
C SER A 5 -3.28 -23.51 10.69
N GLN A 6 -3.52 -23.83 9.41
CA GLN A 6 -3.46 -22.87 8.31
C GLN A 6 -4.54 -21.79 8.42
N LEU A 7 -5.73 -22.16 8.92
CA LEU A 7 -6.84 -21.21 9.14
C LEU A 7 -6.49 -20.18 10.22
N ILE A 8 -5.97 -20.63 11.37
CA ILE A 8 -5.58 -19.76 12.49
C ILE A 8 -4.46 -18.78 12.08
N MET A 9 -3.46 -19.27 11.34
CA MET A 9 -2.38 -18.42 10.82
C MET A 9 -2.90 -17.39 9.80
N GLY A 10 -3.84 -17.79 8.94
CA GLY A 10 -4.49 -16.90 7.99
C GLY A 10 -5.31 -15.79 8.65
N GLU A 11 -6.00 -16.09 9.76
CA GLU A 11 -6.76 -15.11 10.54
C GLU A 11 -5.85 -14.12 11.28
N ALA A 12 -4.77 -14.59 11.90
CA ALA A 12 -3.78 -13.74 12.56
C ALA A 12 -3.08 -12.77 11.57
N ILE A 13 -2.79 -13.24 10.36
CA ILE A 13 -2.20 -12.40 9.30
C ILE A 13 -3.19 -11.32 8.84
N LYS A 14 -4.47 -11.68 8.63
CA LYS A 14 -5.52 -10.71 8.28
C LYS A 14 -5.74 -9.67 9.36
N GLU A 15 -5.62 -10.04 10.63
CA GLU A 15 -5.72 -9.09 11.74
C GLU A 15 -4.55 -8.10 11.75
N ILE A 16 -3.32 -8.57 11.48
CA ILE A 16 -2.14 -7.69 11.33
C ILE A 16 -2.32 -6.73 10.16
N ASP A 17 -2.89 -7.18 9.04
CA ASP A 17 -3.10 -6.32 7.88
C ASP A 17 -4.25 -5.31 8.08
N ARG A 18 -5.32 -5.65 8.81
CA ARG A 18 -6.34 -4.66 9.23
C ARG A 18 -5.71 -3.52 10.03
N ARG A 19 -4.76 -3.84 10.93
CA ARG A 19 -4.02 -2.83 11.72
C ARG A 19 -3.19 -1.88 10.86
N LEU A 20 -2.93 -2.16 9.59
CA LEU A 20 -2.21 -1.23 8.69
C LEU A 20 -3.13 -0.17 8.10
N VAL A 21 -4.38 -0.53 7.79
CA VAL A 21 -5.37 0.42 7.28
C VAL A 21 -5.74 1.43 8.37
N ASP A 22 -5.82 0.99 9.63
CA ASP A 22 -6.08 1.85 10.80
C ASP A 22 -5.00 2.91 11.03
N LYS A 23 -3.77 2.68 10.55
CA LYS A 23 -2.67 3.66 10.62
C LYS A 23 -2.81 4.77 9.58
N CYS A 24 -3.75 4.66 8.64
CA CYS A 24 -3.97 5.68 7.64
C CYS A 24 -4.62 6.92 8.29
N PRO A 25 -4.01 8.11 8.19
CA PRO A 25 -4.59 9.34 8.76
C PRO A 25 -5.93 9.73 8.11
N LYS A 26 -6.23 9.18 6.94
CA LYS A 26 -7.48 9.41 6.20
C LYS A 26 -8.53 8.31 6.45
N TYR A 27 -8.23 7.25 7.21
CA TYR A 27 -9.03 6.03 7.27
C TYR A 27 -10.54 6.29 7.48
N GLN A 28 -10.89 7.05 8.53
CA GLN A 28 -12.27 7.32 8.91
C GLN A 28 -13.07 8.12 7.86
N ARG A 29 -12.41 8.76 6.90
CA ARG A 29 -13.04 9.62 5.88
C ARG A 29 -12.70 9.19 4.46
N CYS A 30 -12.00 8.07 4.29
CA CYS A 30 -11.54 7.61 2.99
C CYS A 30 -12.68 6.91 2.26
N SER A 31 -12.98 7.35 1.05
CA SER A 31 -13.96 6.73 0.15
C SER A 31 -13.33 5.99 -1.04
N ALA A 32 -12.00 5.89 -1.09
CA ALA A 32 -11.33 5.21 -2.18
C ALA A 32 -11.60 3.69 -2.10
N PRO A 33 -12.25 3.08 -3.10
CA PRO A 33 -12.58 1.65 -3.07
C PRO A 33 -11.35 0.77 -3.29
N LEU A 34 -10.32 1.30 -3.97
CA LEU A 34 -9.02 0.68 -4.14
C LEU A 34 -8.00 1.43 -3.27
N CYS A 35 -7.48 0.74 -2.25
CA CYS A 35 -6.55 1.30 -1.30
C CYS A 35 -5.20 0.55 -1.32
N PRO A 36 -4.06 1.23 -1.45
CA PRO A 36 -2.75 0.61 -1.40
C PRO A 36 -2.36 0.03 -0.03
N LEU A 37 -3.15 0.30 1.03
CA LEU A 37 -2.98 -0.31 2.34
C LEU A 37 -3.88 -1.54 2.55
N ASP A 38 -4.79 -1.82 1.62
CA ASP A 38 -5.73 -2.93 1.74
C ASP A 38 -5.09 -4.24 1.25
N PRO A 39 -4.88 -5.24 2.13
CA PRO A 39 -4.29 -6.53 1.75
C PRO A 39 -5.15 -7.31 0.74
N ASP A 40 -6.46 -7.10 0.75
CA ASP A 40 -7.46 -7.84 -0.05
C ASP A 40 -7.93 -6.99 -1.24
N ILE A 41 -7.08 -6.10 -1.76
CA ILE A 41 -7.41 -5.17 -2.85
C ILE A 41 -7.86 -5.89 -4.14
N ASP A 42 -7.35 -7.08 -4.41
CA ASP A 42 -7.73 -7.93 -5.54
C ASP A 42 -9.23 -8.28 -5.52
N LYS A 43 -9.81 -8.40 -4.33
CA LYS A 43 -11.24 -8.71 -4.12
C LYS A 43 -12.13 -7.47 -4.15
N ARG A 44 -11.55 -6.26 -4.20
CA ARG A 44 -12.32 -5.01 -4.17
C ARG A 44 -12.95 -4.71 -5.52
N PHE A 45 -14.15 -4.16 -5.48
CA PHE A 45 -14.85 -3.67 -6.65
C PHE A 45 -14.48 -2.21 -6.91
N TYR A 46 -14.43 -1.82 -8.17
CA TYR A 46 -14.16 -0.44 -8.60
C TYR A 46 -15.13 -0.09 -9.71
N ILE A 47 -15.76 1.07 -9.59
CA ILE A 47 -16.59 1.66 -10.64
C ILE A 47 -15.77 2.75 -11.31
N LYS A 48 -15.84 2.81 -12.64
CA LYS A 48 -15.13 3.83 -13.41
C LYS A 48 -15.58 5.23 -12.96
N GLY A 49 -14.62 6.02 -12.48
CA GLY A 49 -14.87 7.36 -11.94
C GLY A 49 -14.80 7.43 -10.42
N ASP A 50 -14.73 6.28 -9.73
CA ASP A 50 -14.51 6.26 -8.28
C ASP A 50 -13.19 6.95 -7.90
N PRO A 51 -13.15 7.59 -6.72
CA PRO A 51 -11.97 8.29 -6.26
C PRO A 51 -10.81 7.32 -6.01
N ILE A 52 -9.61 7.70 -6.41
CA ILE A 52 -8.39 6.93 -6.14
C ILE A 52 -7.78 7.43 -4.82
N CYS A 53 -7.09 6.53 -4.11
CA CYS A 53 -6.36 6.89 -2.91
C CYS A 53 -5.45 8.11 -3.15
N SER A 54 -5.62 9.12 -2.31
CA SER A 54 -4.86 10.38 -2.33
C SER A 54 -3.82 10.46 -1.21
N LEU A 55 -3.52 9.34 -0.55
CA LEU A 55 -2.47 9.31 0.47
C LEU A 55 -1.10 9.50 -0.21
N PRO A 56 -0.23 10.39 0.29
CA PRO A 56 1.11 10.54 -0.25
C PRO A 56 1.88 9.22 -0.20
N VAL A 57 2.73 8.99 -1.20
CA VAL A 57 3.51 7.76 -1.26
C VAL A 57 4.47 7.62 -0.08
N GLU A 58 4.91 8.74 0.49
CA GLU A 58 5.78 8.78 1.67
C GLU A 58 5.10 8.13 2.87
N GLU A 59 3.84 8.49 3.12
CA GLU A 59 3.02 7.91 4.17
C GLU A 59 2.82 6.41 3.93
N LEU A 60 2.62 6.00 2.67
CA LEU A 60 2.53 4.59 2.32
C LEU A 60 3.82 3.83 2.64
N ILE A 61 4.99 4.42 2.37
CA ILE A 61 6.28 3.82 2.72
C ILE A 61 6.42 3.69 4.24
N ILE A 62 6.03 4.71 5.02
CA ILE A 62 6.10 4.68 6.48
C ILE A 62 5.17 3.61 7.05
N ILE A 63 3.91 3.58 6.60
CA ILE A 63 2.89 2.66 7.13
C ILE A 63 3.20 1.21 6.74
N LEU A 64 3.54 0.96 5.47
CA LEU A 64 3.78 -0.40 4.97
C LEU A 64 5.19 -0.89 5.27
N ASN A 65 6.15 0.02 5.47
CA ASN A 65 7.54 -0.28 5.76
C ASN A 65 8.09 -1.37 4.82
N ARG A 66 8.59 -2.49 5.35
CA ARG A 66 9.15 -3.63 4.59
C ARG A 66 8.17 -4.21 3.56
N ARG A 67 6.86 -4.04 3.75
CA ARG A 67 5.81 -4.55 2.84
C ARG A 67 5.53 -3.63 1.66
N PHE A 68 6.02 -2.39 1.68
CA PHE A 68 5.67 -1.37 0.68
C PHE A 68 5.82 -1.86 -0.77
N LYS A 69 6.98 -2.43 -1.12
CA LYS A 69 7.24 -2.89 -2.49
C LYS A 69 6.25 -3.95 -2.96
N LYS A 70 5.93 -4.93 -2.11
CA LYS A 70 5.00 -6.02 -2.45
C LYS A 70 3.58 -5.46 -2.58
N GLN A 71 3.12 -4.74 -1.56
CA GLN A 71 1.75 -4.23 -1.51
C GLN A 71 1.47 -3.22 -2.62
N TYR A 72 2.40 -2.30 -2.88
CA TYR A 72 2.24 -1.30 -3.93
C TYR A 72 2.23 -1.92 -5.34
N ARG A 73 2.98 -3.01 -5.55
CA ARG A 73 2.95 -3.75 -6.83
C ARG A 73 1.58 -4.37 -7.06
N GLU A 74 1.00 -4.98 -6.03
CA GLU A 74 -0.34 -5.57 -6.13
C GLU A 74 -1.40 -4.49 -6.39
N PHE A 75 -1.34 -3.38 -5.64
CA PHE A 75 -2.18 -2.21 -5.88
C PHE A 75 -2.10 -1.72 -7.32
N ALA A 76 -0.88 -1.56 -7.85
CA ALA A 76 -0.67 -1.09 -9.21
C ALA A 76 -1.23 -2.06 -10.25
N LYS A 77 -1.03 -3.37 -10.05
CA LYS A 77 -1.57 -4.42 -10.92
C LYS A 77 -3.10 -4.36 -10.97
N VAL A 78 -3.76 -4.37 -9.81
CA VAL A 78 -5.23 -4.29 -9.71
C VAL A 78 -5.77 -3.00 -10.34
N CYS A 79 -5.08 -1.87 -10.14
CA CYS A 79 -5.45 -0.61 -10.78
C CYS A 79 -5.39 -0.68 -12.31
N LEU A 80 -4.34 -1.32 -12.87
CA LEU A 80 -4.23 -1.49 -14.32
C LEU A 80 -5.32 -2.43 -14.87
N GLU A 81 -5.55 -3.56 -14.20
CA GLU A 81 -6.60 -4.53 -14.58
C GLU A 81 -8.01 -3.91 -14.57
N LYS A 82 -8.26 -2.98 -13.65
CA LYS A 82 -9.54 -2.26 -13.52
C LYS A 82 -9.58 -0.92 -14.29
N GLU A 83 -8.61 -0.67 -15.18
CA GLU A 83 -8.48 0.54 -16.00
C GLU A 83 -8.48 1.86 -15.21
N VAL A 84 -7.97 1.82 -13.99
CA VAL A 84 -7.90 2.95 -13.07
C VAL A 84 -6.76 3.87 -13.48
N ARG A 85 -7.04 5.17 -13.64
CA ARG A 85 -6.02 6.17 -13.97
C ARG A 85 -5.32 6.69 -12.71
N PHE A 86 -4.19 6.09 -12.33
CA PHE A 86 -3.38 6.55 -11.19
C PHE A 86 -1.99 7.02 -11.64
N ARG A 87 -1.28 7.74 -10.76
CA ARG A 87 0.11 8.14 -11.00
C ARG A 87 1.06 7.04 -10.50
N PRO A 88 1.86 6.40 -11.37
CA PRO A 88 2.79 5.36 -10.96
C PRO A 88 3.91 5.90 -10.06
N PHE A 89 4.42 5.04 -9.17
CA PHE A 89 5.48 5.42 -8.23
C PHE A 89 6.78 5.90 -8.90
N LYS A 90 7.19 5.27 -10.01
CA LYS A 90 8.39 5.68 -10.76
C LYS A 90 8.33 7.16 -11.18
N ALA A 91 7.17 7.61 -11.67
CA ALA A 91 6.94 9.00 -12.04
C ALA A 91 6.97 9.97 -10.84
N VAL A 92 6.64 9.48 -9.63
CA VAL A 92 6.78 10.25 -8.38
C VAL A 92 8.25 10.39 -8.00
N GLN A 93 9.08 9.34 -8.16
CA GLN A 93 10.51 9.40 -7.85
C GLN A 93 11.30 10.32 -8.81
N GLU A 94 11.01 10.27 -10.11
CA GLU A 94 11.71 11.08 -11.11
C GLU A 94 11.49 12.58 -10.91
N LYS A 95 10.28 12.99 -10.52
CA LYS A 95 10.01 14.36 -10.09
C LYS A 95 10.76 14.76 -8.82
N LYS A 96 11.06 13.76 -7.97
CA LYS A 96 11.68 13.98 -6.66
C LYS A 96 13.19 14.02 -6.69
N LYS A 97 13.92 13.45 -7.65
CA LYS A 97 15.41 13.55 -7.81
C LYS A 97 16.01 14.98 -7.67
N LYS A 98 15.18 16.02 -7.59
CA LYS A 98 15.54 17.41 -7.26
C LYS A 98 15.58 17.78 -5.76
N HIS A 99 15.32 16.87 -4.79
CA HIS A 99 15.17 17.23 -3.35
C HIS A 99 15.99 16.36 -2.37
N PRO A 100 17.25 16.70 -2.01
CA PRO A 100 18.23 15.81 -1.34
C PRO A 100 17.84 15.13 0.01
N LYS A 101 16.71 15.46 0.63
CA LYS A 101 16.29 14.96 1.95
C LYS A 101 15.79 13.50 1.96
N TYR A 102 15.36 12.94 0.82
CA TYR A 102 14.83 11.56 0.75
C TYR A 102 15.92 10.48 0.58
N GLU A 103 17.07 10.80 -0.02
CA GLU A 103 18.18 9.85 -0.15
C GLU A 103 18.72 9.48 1.23
N GLN A 104 18.76 10.44 2.14
CA GLN A 104 19.15 10.24 3.53
C GLN A 104 18.16 9.35 4.31
N LEU A 105 16.86 9.43 4.01
CA LEU A 105 15.84 8.56 4.61
C LEU A 105 15.91 7.13 4.06
N GLN A 106 16.16 6.98 2.75
CA GLN A 106 16.39 5.67 2.13
C GLN A 106 17.65 5.01 2.71
N MET A 107 18.77 5.73 2.78
CA MET A 107 20.03 5.19 3.32
C MET A 107 19.89 4.73 4.77
N LYS A 108 19.23 5.51 5.65
CA LYS A 108 18.99 5.10 7.05
C LYS A 108 18.17 3.81 7.15
N ILE A 109 17.07 3.71 6.40
CA ILE A 109 16.22 2.51 6.41
C ILE A 109 16.98 1.27 5.92
N PHE A 110 17.92 1.41 4.97
CA PHE A 110 18.75 0.30 4.49
C PHE A 110 19.91 -0.04 5.43
N THR A 111 20.49 0.92 6.15
CA THR A 111 21.54 0.65 7.14
C THR A 111 21.01 0.07 8.46
N ASP A 112 19.78 0.41 8.86
CA ASP A 112 19.15 -0.12 10.09
C ASP A 112 18.56 -1.54 9.93
N MET A 113 18.80 -2.19 8.78
CA MET A 113 18.41 -3.58 8.50
C MET A 113 19.61 -4.52 8.28
N GLY A 114 20.83 -4.05 8.54
CA GLY A 114 22.07 -4.83 8.57
C GLY A 114 22.51 -5.16 9.98
#